data_AF-A0A2E9N475-F1
#
_entry.id   AF-A0A2E9N475-F1
#
_cell.length_a   1.000
_cell.length_b   1.000
_cell.length_c   1.000
_cell.angle_alpha   90.00
_cell.angle_beta   90.00
_cell.angle_gamma   90.00
#
_symmetry.space_group_name_H-M   'P 1'
#
loop_
_entity.id
_entity.type
_entity.pdbx_description
1 polymer ?
#
loop_
_entity_poly.entity_id
_entity_poly.type
_entity_poly.pdbx_seq_one_letter_code
_entity_poly.pdbx_strand_id
1 'polypeptide(L)'
;MFHFVKRLFLLSVVTLVLLGAVQGSDSPSPSDVAVSPHKYSLFRWEVDHFLDKWVNKLQEILPWNSEPSREASIAQAQEFFGLIAEIRELERESADDNAARIEVLRLRRSDMQTDVEETVESEISAILVEEGFSSRIGVIFPPVDTVFAASPGALIISPRDRISQIDSTLLNPGIPGNVRNELEELIFWEDGVSALVVSTGGVATYPSVVSATGTLHDALVISAHERLHHWFFFQPLGQHFWDNGDMATLNETAASIGGELIGDRAFTAMTGVIVDRGNESGSKPPDPEAFDFNAAMRETRLEAEALLAEGKIEEAESYMEERRQFIDDNGIFIRKINQAFFAFHGSYATGAASLSPIGDLLEELRDGSDSVEEFLKTVAEFGEVDDLPEYLGVAAP
;
A
#
# COMPACT_ATOMS: atom_id res chain seq x y z
N MET A 1 10.04 -8.90 41.11
CA MET A 1 10.91 -9.48 40.05
C MET A 1 10.18 -10.45 39.12
N PHE A 2 9.11 -11.13 39.55
CA PHE A 2 8.34 -12.08 38.71
C PHE A 2 7.23 -11.46 37.82
N HIS A 3 6.90 -10.17 37.99
CA HIS A 3 5.91 -9.47 37.16
C HIS A 3 6.50 -8.68 35.98
N PHE A 4 7.81 -8.40 36.01
CA PHE A 4 8.49 -7.69 34.91
C PHE A 4 8.75 -8.64 33.73
N VAL A 5 9.08 -9.90 34.02
CA VAL A 5 9.33 -10.95 33.01
C VAL A 5 8.06 -11.33 32.25
N LYS A 6 6.87 -11.24 32.87
CA LYS A 6 5.59 -11.48 32.18
C LYS A 6 5.18 -10.36 31.20
N ARG A 7 5.59 -9.11 31.43
CA ARG A 7 5.33 -8.01 30.48
C ARG A 7 6.28 -8.04 29.28
N LEU A 8 7.52 -8.49 29.48
CA LEU A 8 8.42 -8.76 28.36
C LEU A 8 7.95 -9.97 27.54
N PHE A 9 7.33 -10.96 28.19
CA PHE A 9 6.72 -12.11 27.51
C PHE A 9 5.41 -11.76 26.76
N LEU A 10 4.75 -10.64 27.10
CA LEU A 10 3.60 -10.12 26.36
C LEU A 10 4.03 -9.22 25.19
N LEU A 11 5.19 -8.56 25.28
CA LEU A 11 5.82 -7.85 24.17
C LEU A 11 6.36 -8.83 23.11
N SER A 12 6.78 -10.04 23.51
CA SER A 12 7.08 -11.13 22.57
C SER A 12 5.84 -11.80 21.95
N VAL A 13 4.63 -11.42 22.37
CA VAL A 13 3.37 -11.87 21.72
C VAL A 13 3.00 -10.94 20.55
N VAL A 14 3.57 -9.74 20.47
CA VAL A 14 3.43 -8.86 19.29
C VAL A 14 4.29 -9.37 18.12
N THR A 15 5.30 -10.19 18.38
CA THR A 15 6.16 -10.81 17.36
C THR A 15 5.67 -12.19 16.89
N LEU A 16 4.44 -12.61 17.24
CA LEU A 16 3.99 -13.99 16.96
C LEU A 16 2.53 -14.14 16.48
N VAL A 17 1.93 -13.11 15.86
CA VAL A 17 0.61 -13.23 15.20
C VAL A 17 0.61 -12.66 13.76
N LEU A 18 1.73 -12.81 13.05
CA LEU A 18 1.75 -12.88 11.58
C LEU A 18 1.95 -14.35 11.13
N LEU A 19 1.37 -15.28 11.89
CA LEU A 19 1.24 -16.67 11.47
C LEU A 19 -0.05 -16.78 10.67
N GLY A 20 0.11 -16.80 9.36
CA GLY A 20 -0.93 -17.20 8.44
C GLY A 20 -1.66 -18.46 8.94
N ALA A 21 -2.97 -18.43 8.83
CA ALA A 21 -3.78 -19.62 8.85
C ALA A 21 -3.38 -20.50 7.66
N VAL A 22 -2.40 -21.40 7.86
CA VAL A 22 -2.22 -22.58 7.00
C VAL A 22 -2.67 -23.78 7.81
N GLN A 23 -3.98 -23.98 7.86
CA GLN A 23 -4.53 -25.33 8.03
C GLN A 23 -4.41 -26.02 6.67
N GLY A 24 -3.63 -27.11 6.61
CA GLY A 24 -3.53 -27.90 5.38
C GLY A 24 -2.35 -28.86 5.44
N SER A 25 -2.57 -30.02 6.06
CA SER A 25 -1.71 -31.18 5.85
C SER A 25 -2.07 -31.80 4.50
N ASP A 26 -1.45 -31.32 3.42
CA ASP A 26 -1.41 -31.98 2.12
C ASP A 26 0.01 -31.85 1.55
N SER A 27 0.42 -32.80 0.73
CA SER A 27 1.65 -32.68 -0.06
C SER A 27 1.58 -31.40 -0.90
N PRO A 28 2.66 -30.58 -0.97
CA PRO A 28 2.61 -29.30 -1.67
C PRO A 28 2.22 -29.50 -3.14
N SER A 29 1.29 -28.67 -3.63
CA SER A 29 0.90 -28.69 -5.03
C SER A 29 2.08 -28.28 -5.93
N PRO A 30 2.04 -28.58 -7.25
CA PRO A 30 3.04 -28.07 -8.18
C PRO A 30 3.17 -26.54 -8.14
N SER A 31 2.07 -25.82 -7.95
CA SER A 31 2.05 -24.36 -7.78
C SER A 31 2.73 -23.91 -6.48
N ASP A 32 2.49 -24.60 -5.35
CA ASP A 32 3.18 -24.31 -4.08
C ASP A 32 4.69 -24.44 -4.20
N VAL A 33 5.16 -25.49 -4.89
CA VAL A 33 6.58 -25.74 -5.12
C VAL A 33 7.19 -24.66 -6.01
N ALA A 34 6.47 -24.20 -7.03
CA ALA A 34 6.93 -23.15 -7.93
C ALA A 34 6.96 -21.77 -7.27
N VAL A 35 5.99 -21.46 -6.40
CA VAL A 35 5.92 -20.18 -5.68
C VAL A 35 6.91 -20.12 -4.51
N SER A 36 7.20 -21.25 -3.86
CA SER A 36 8.03 -21.32 -2.65
C SER A 36 9.38 -20.58 -2.72
N PRO A 37 10.19 -20.68 -3.79
CA PRO A 37 11.46 -19.96 -3.91
C PRO A 37 11.31 -18.43 -3.97
N HIS A 38 10.11 -17.97 -4.33
CA HIS A 38 9.79 -16.56 -4.51
C HIS A 38 9.08 -15.95 -3.30
N LYS A 39 8.70 -16.73 -2.28
CA LYS A 39 8.00 -16.21 -1.10
C LYS A 39 8.88 -15.23 -0.31
N TYR A 40 8.29 -14.10 0.07
CA TYR A 40 8.92 -13.12 0.94
C TYR A 40 8.76 -13.54 2.41
N SER A 41 9.80 -13.34 3.22
CA SER A 41 9.77 -13.68 4.65
C SER A 41 9.62 -12.43 5.51
N LEU A 42 8.40 -12.20 6.01
CA LEU A 42 8.13 -11.09 6.93
C LEU A 42 8.94 -11.21 8.23
N PHE A 43 9.01 -12.41 8.80
CA PHE A 43 9.79 -12.64 10.02
C PHE A 43 11.27 -12.26 9.85
N ARG A 44 11.88 -12.66 8.73
CA ARG A 44 13.28 -12.30 8.46
C ARG A 44 13.43 -10.79 8.28
N TRP A 45 12.52 -10.17 7.54
CA TRP A 45 12.50 -8.72 7.36
C TRP A 45 12.44 -7.97 8.69
N GLU A 46 11.47 -8.33 9.55
CA GLU A 46 11.27 -7.69 10.85
C GLU A 46 12.50 -7.85 11.75
N VAL A 47 13.09 -9.04 11.82
CA VAL A 47 14.29 -9.27 12.64
C VAL A 47 15.48 -8.45 12.13
N ASP A 48 15.70 -8.43 10.82
CA ASP A 48 16.84 -7.76 10.20
C ASP A 48 16.72 -6.22 10.34
N HIS A 49 15.52 -5.64 10.26
CA HIS A 49 15.35 -4.18 10.22
C HIS A 49 14.92 -3.57 11.55
N PHE A 50 14.12 -4.27 12.36
CA PHE A 50 13.72 -3.75 13.67
C PHE A 50 14.94 -3.58 14.58
N LEU A 51 15.82 -4.58 14.66
CA LEU A 51 16.96 -4.50 15.58
C LEU A 51 17.98 -3.45 15.13
N ASP A 52 18.34 -3.44 13.85
CA ASP A 52 19.36 -2.53 13.32
C ASP A 52 18.90 -1.07 13.42
N LYS A 53 17.63 -0.80 13.08
CA LYS A 53 17.08 0.55 13.12
C LYS A 53 16.94 1.09 14.54
N TRP A 54 16.43 0.29 15.47
CA TRP A 54 16.30 0.72 16.87
C TRP A 54 17.66 0.84 17.57
N VAL A 55 18.67 0.05 17.17
CA VAL A 55 20.06 0.23 17.63
C VAL A 55 20.63 1.57 17.15
N ASN A 56 20.41 1.93 15.88
CA ASN A 56 20.85 3.22 15.33
C ASN A 56 20.14 4.40 16.01
N LYS A 57 18.81 4.34 16.15
CA LYS A 57 18.00 5.36 16.83
C LYS A 57 18.41 5.57 18.30
N LEU A 58 18.81 4.50 18.99
CA LEU A 58 19.35 4.59 20.36
C LEU A 58 20.75 5.21 20.43
N GLN A 59 21.57 5.05 19.37
CA GLN A 59 22.88 5.70 19.27
C GLN A 59 22.74 7.19 18.95
N GLU A 60 21.73 7.60 18.18
CA GLU A 60 21.44 8.99 17.84
C GLU A 60 20.94 9.81 19.04
N ILE A 61 20.21 9.18 19.98
CA ILE A 61 19.81 9.79 21.27
C ILE A 61 21.01 10.15 22.16
N LEU A 62 22.23 9.70 21.83
CA LEU A 62 23.43 10.06 22.60
C LEU A 62 23.77 11.55 22.42
N PRO A 63 24.07 12.28 23.52
CA PRO A 63 24.20 13.74 23.55
C PRO A 63 25.42 14.31 22.80
N TRP A 64 26.11 13.49 22.00
CA TRP A 64 27.33 13.82 21.27
C TRP A 64 27.07 14.00 19.76
N ASN A 65 25.89 13.59 19.28
CA ASN A 65 25.45 13.84 17.92
C ASN A 65 24.68 15.16 17.87
N SER A 66 25.05 16.02 16.92
CA SER A 66 24.28 17.24 16.66
C SER A 66 23.22 16.88 15.63
N GLU A 67 21.95 16.89 16.02
CA GLU A 67 20.85 16.71 15.05
C GLU A 67 20.92 17.82 13.99
N PRO A 68 20.79 17.48 12.69
CA PRO A 68 20.66 18.49 11.64
C PRO A 68 19.44 19.38 11.90
N SER A 69 19.47 20.62 11.39
CA SER A 69 18.29 21.48 11.46
C SER A 69 17.16 20.89 10.60
N ARG A 70 15.90 21.12 11.00
CA ARG A 70 14.72 20.70 10.21
C ARG A 70 14.82 21.07 8.73
N GLU A 71 15.29 22.30 8.44
CA GLU A 71 15.52 22.77 7.07
C GLU A 71 16.56 21.92 6.30
N ALA A 72 17.65 21.53 6.97
CA ALA A 72 18.68 20.67 6.38
C ALA A 72 18.16 19.25 6.15
N SER A 73 17.39 18.70 7.09
CA SER A 73 16.75 17.38 6.95
C SER A 73 15.77 17.34 5.77
N ILE A 74 14.91 18.37 5.64
CA ILE A 74 13.99 18.51 4.50
C ILE A 74 14.76 18.62 3.18
N ALA A 75 15.82 19.42 3.13
CA ALA A 75 16.63 19.57 1.92
C ALA A 75 17.29 18.24 1.50
N GLN A 76 17.75 17.44 2.47
CA GLN A 76 18.29 16.10 2.21
C GLN A 76 17.21 15.14 1.68
N ALA A 77 16.01 15.17 2.25
CA ALA A 77 14.89 14.37 1.72
C ALA A 77 14.58 14.75 0.26
N GLN A 78 14.51 16.05 -0.05
CA GLN A 78 14.30 16.52 -1.43
C GLN A 78 15.42 16.09 -2.38
N GLU A 79 16.70 16.18 -1.97
CA GLU A 79 17.85 15.68 -2.75
C GLU A 79 17.72 14.17 -3.00
N PHE A 80 17.44 13.37 -1.96
CA PHE A 80 17.28 11.92 -2.07
C PHE A 80 16.23 11.52 -3.11
N PHE A 81 15.05 12.16 -3.10
CA PHE A 81 14.01 11.88 -4.10
C PHE A 81 14.34 12.47 -5.48
N GLY A 82 15.06 13.60 -5.54
CA GLY A 82 15.59 14.16 -6.79
C GLY A 82 16.58 13.23 -7.50
N LEU A 83 17.44 12.53 -6.74
CA LEU A 83 18.38 11.56 -7.27
C LEU A 83 17.68 10.38 -7.96
N ILE A 84 16.49 9.97 -7.50
CA ILE A 84 15.71 8.90 -8.15
C ILE A 84 15.29 9.33 -9.56
N ALA A 85 14.78 10.57 -9.69
CA ALA A 85 14.39 11.11 -10.99
C ALA A 85 15.59 11.23 -11.94
N GLU A 86 16.75 11.69 -11.43
CA GLU A 86 17.98 11.79 -12.22
C GLU A 86 18.48 10.41 -12.67
N ILE A 87 18.50 9.42 -11.79
CA ILE A 87 18.91 8.04 -12.14
C ILE A 87 18.03 7.48 -13.24
N ARG A 88 16.71 7.62 -13.14
CA ARG A 88 15.75 7.13 -14.14
C ARG A 88 15.96 7.77 -15.50
N GLU A 89 16.22 9.07 -15.53
CA GLU A 89 16.47 9.77 -16.78
C GLU A 89 17.76 9.28 -17.45
N LEU A 90 18.83 9.08 -16.68
CA LEU A 90 20.09 8.54 -17.19
C LEU A 90 19.94 7.10 -17.72
N GLU A 91 19.15 6.26 -17.03
CA GLU A 91 18.82 4.90 -17.46
C GLU A 91 18.03 4.91 -18.78
N ARG A 92 17.11 5.86 -18.95
CA ARG A 92 16.30 6.05 -20.16
C ARG A 92 17.13 6.54 -21.35
N GLU A 93 18.13 7.38 -21.12
CA GLU A 93 19.05 7.87 -22.15
C GLU A 93 19.99 6.77 -22.65
N SER A 94 20.75 6.15 -21.74
CA SER A 94 21.65 5.02 -22.02
C SER A 94 22.23 4.51 -20.69
N ALA A 95 21.71 3.38 -20.20
CA ALA A 95 22.18 2.79 -18.94
C ALA A 95 23.67 2.40 -18.99
N ASP A 96 24.16 1.90 -20.13
CA ASP A 96 25.55 1.46 -20.28
C ASP A 96 26.53 2.64 -20.30
N ASP A 97 26.20 3.70 -21.03
CA ASP A 97 27.08 4.88 -21.13
C ASP A 97 27.10 5.68 -19.82
N ASN A 98 25.99 5.69 -19.09
CA ASN A 98 25.84 6.42 -17.82
C ASN A 98 26.16 5.56 -16.58
N ALA A 99 26.56 4.30 -16.73
CA ALA A 99 26.69 3.34 -15.63
C ALA A 99 27.51 3.85 -14.44
N ALA A 100 28.66 4.48 -14.70
CA ALA A 100 29.52 5.02 -13.64
C ALA A 100 28.86 6.19 -12.89
N ARG A 101 28.10 7.04 -13.58
CA ARG A 101 27.36 8.15 -12.96
C ARG A 101 26.19 7.62 -12.14
N ILE A 102 25.42 6.70 -12.70
CA ILE A 102 24.31 6.03 -12.00
C ILE A 102 24.79 5.41 -10.69
N GLU A 103 25.94 4.73 -10.70
CA GLU A 103 26.49 4.11 -9.49
C GLU A 103 26.85 5.14 -8.42
N VAL A 104 27.45 6.27 -8.79
CA VAL A 104 27.75 7.36 -7.84
C VAL A 104 26.47 7.92 -7.21
N LEU A 105 25.41 8.14 -8.01
CA LEU A 105 24.14 8.63 -7.49
C LEU A 105 23.44 7.59 -6.59
N ARG A 106 23.54 6.31 -6.93
CA ARG A 106 23.00 5.21 -6.10
C ARG A 106 23.70 5.11 -4.75
N LEU A 107 25.03 5.24 -4.71
CA LEU A 107 25.79 5.26 -3.47
C LEU A 107 25.40 6.47 -2.61
N ARG A 108 25.36 7.67 -3.21
CA ARG A 108 24.92 8.89 -2.52
C ARG A 108 23.52 8.74 -1.92
N ARG A 109 22.59 8.16 -2.67
CA ARG A 109 21.24 7.88 -2.21
C ARG A 109 21.23 6.90 -1.04
N SER A 110 22.01 5.81 -1.13
CA SER A 110 22.13 4.82 -0.06
C SER A 110 22.67 5.43 1.23
N ASP A 111 23.64 6.34 1.13
CA ASP A 111 24.23 7.02 2.29
C ASP A 111 23.24 7.95 3.01
N MET A 112 22.26 8.49 2.28
CA MET A 112 21.25 9.41 2.82
C MET A 112 19.99 8.71 3.34
N GLN A 113 19.84 7.41 3.09
CA GLN A 113 18.56 6.72 3.26
C GLN A 113 18.04 6.79 4.71
N THR A 114 18.87 6.46 5.70
CA THR A 114 18.47 6.45 7.11
C THR A 114 18.01 7.83 7.58
N ASP A 115 18.76 8.88 7.25
CA ASP A 115 18.42 10.26 7.63
C ASP A 115 17.10 10.72 7.00
N VAL A 116 16.82 10.27 5.77
CA VAL A 116 15.58 10.59 5.05
C VAL A 116 14.39 9.80 5.57
N GLU A 117 14.58 8.54 5.96
CA GLU A 117 13.56 7.75 6.69
C GLU A 117 13.17 8.44 7.99
N GLU A 118 14.15 8.86 8.80
CA GLU A 118 13.90 9.59 10.05
C GLU A 118 13.18 10.93 9.80
N THR A 119 13.58 11.67 8.76
CA THR A 119 12.92 12.91 8.38
C THR A 119 11.44 12.68 8.05
N VAL A 120 11.14 11.67 7.24
CA VAL A 120 9.76 11.31 6.87
C VAL A 120 8.95 10.88 8.09
N GLU A 121 9.52 10.03 8.96
CA GLU A 121 8.87 9.61 10.21
C GLU A 121 8.54 10.79 11.13
N SER A 122 9.47 11.72 11.27
CA SER A 122 9.34 12.90 12.12
C SER A 122 8.25 13.85 11.61
N GLU A 123 8.24 14.13 10.30
CA GLU A 123 7.24 15.02 9.70
C GLU A 123 5.84 14.41 9.76
N ILE A 124 5.68 13.11 9.51
CA ILE A 124 4.38 12.41 9.69
C ILE A 124 3.98 12.42 11.17
N SER A 125 4.92 12.15 12.08
CA SER A 125 4.64 12.19 13.53
C SER A 125 4.17 13.58 13.98
N ALA A 126 4.77 14.66 13.46
CA ALA A 126 4.36 16.02 13.78
C ALA A 126 2.90 16.27 13.37
N ILE A 127 2.52 15.90 12.13
CA ILE A 127 1.14 16.01 11.66
C ILE A 127 0.19 15.18 12.52
N LEU A 128 0.54 13.92 12.85
CA LEU A 128 -0.29 13.08 13.71
C LEU A 128 -0.51 13.68 15.12
N VAL A 129 0.48 14.38 15.67
CA VAL A 129 0.32 15.12 16.95
C VAL A 129 -0.68 16.27 16.77
N GLU A 130 -0.57 17.03 15.69
CA GLU A 130 -1.48 18.15 15.37
C GLU A 130 -2.92 17.66 15.15
N GLU A 131 -3.11 16.50 14.51
CA GLU A 131 -4.40 15.82 14.33
C GLU A 131 -4.88 15.05 15.58
N GLY A 132 -4.31 15.26 16.77
CA GLY A 132 -4.86 14.67 18.00
C GLY A 132 -4.72 13.14 18.15
N PHE A 133 -3.80 12.51 17.41
CA PHE A 133 -3.47 11.08 17.57
C PHE A 133 -2.48 10.82 18.72
N SER A 134 -1.99 11.87 19.38
CA SER A 134 -1.17 11.72 20.57
C SER A 134 -1.99 11.15 21.74
N SER A 135 -1.42 10.17 22.44
CA SER A 135 -2.00 9.66 23.68
C SER A 135 -2.03 10.75 24.76
N ARG A 136 -2.76 10.53 25.86
CA ARG A 136 -2.82 11.46 27.00
C ARG A 136 -1.45 11.79 27.63
N ILE A 137 -0.43 10.99 27.35
CA ILE A 137 0.95 11.21 27.80
C ILE A 137 1.85 11.81 26.70
N GLY A 138 1.27 12.26 25.58
CA GLY A 138 1.96 12.94 24.48
C GLY A 138 2.68 12.03 23.49
N VAL A 139 2.41 10.72 23.50
CA VAL A 139 3.11 9.74 22.65
C VAL A 139 2.19 9.22 21.56
N ILE A 140 2.67 9.16 20.32
CA ILE A 140 2.01 8.46 19.22
C ILE A 140 2.33 6.97 19.32
N PHE A 141 1.29 6.13 19.28
CA PHE A 141 1.44 4.69 19.33
C PHE A 141 0.53 4.00 18.29
N PRO A 142 1.07 3.06 17.49
CA PRO A 142 2.49 2.73 17.35
C PRO A 142 3.33 3.91 16.84
N PRO A 143 4.65 3.95 17.08
CA PRO A 143 5.50 4.94 16.42
C PRO A 143 5.40 4.87 14.89
N VAL A 144 5.68 5.97 14.20
CA VAL A 144 5.94 5.93 12.76
C VAL A 144 7.31 5.29 12.58
N ASP A 145 7.37 4.20 11.82
CA ASP A 145 8.60 3.41 11.63
C ASP A 145 8.60 2.84 10.21
N THR A 146 9.36 3.46 9.31
CA THR A 146 9.33 3.18 7.87
C THR A 146 10.72 2.99 7.29
N VAL A 147 10.90 1.95 6.47
CA VAL A 147 12.14 1.68 5.76
C VAL A 147 11.92 1.77 4.26
N PHE A 148 12.77 2.53 3.58
CA PHE A 148 12.76 2.67 2.13
C PHE A 148 13.53 1.52 1.47
N ALA A 149 12.79 0.53 1.00
CA ALA A 149 13.37 -0.62 0.30
C ALA A 149 12.51 -1.01 -0.90
N ALA A 150 13.00 -1.96 -1.69
CA ALA A 150 12.18 -2.54 -2.74
C ALA A 150 10.99 -3.27 -2.09
N SER A 151 9.78 -2.76 -2.29
CA SER A 151 8.58 -3.34 -1.68
C SER A 151 8.30 -4.75 -2.25
N PRO A 152 7.90 -5.71 -1.40
CA PRO A 152 7.44 -7.02 -1.86
C PRO A 152 6.36 -6.93 -2.94
N GLY A 153 6.33 -7.92 -3.83
CA GLY A 153 5.16 -8.15 -4.67
C GLY A 153 4.08 -8.90 -3.88
N ALA A 154 2.85 -8.90 -4.38
CA ALA A 154 1.79 -9.77 -3.89
C ALA A 154 1.30 -10.68 -5.03
N LEU A 155 1.25 -11.98 -4.78
CA LEU A 155 0.53 -12.94 -5.61
C LEU A 155 -0.90 -13.02 -5.10
N ILE A 156 -1.83 -12.53 -5.90
CA ILE A 156 -3.25 -12.49 -5.61
C ILE A 156 -3.91 -13.66 -6.33
N ILE A 157 -4.71 -14.41 -5.57
CA ILE A 157 -5.49 -15.54 -6.08
C ILE A 157 -6.97 -15.23 -5.98
N SER A 158 -7.68 -15.46 -7.08
CA SER A 158 -9.12 -15.25 -7.19
C SER A 158 -9.75 -16.45 -7.90
N PRO A 159 -10.95 -16.91 -7.48
CA PRO A 159 -11.67 -17.91 -8.23
C PRO A 159 -12.05 -17.36 -9.61
N ARG A 160 -12.25 -18.24 -10.59
CA ARG A 160 -12.57 -17.80 -11.96
C ARG A 160 -14.04 -17.40 -12.13
N ASP A 161 -14.91 -17.90 -11.26
CA ASP A 161 -16.37 -17.74 -11.35
C ASP A 161 -16.92 -16.46 -10.72
N ARG A 162 -16.10 -15.73 -9.94
CA ARG A 162 -16.46 -14.47 -9.29
C ARG A 162 -15.23 -13.66 -8.98
N ILE A 163 -15.37 -12.35 -8.83
CA ILE A 163 -14.25 -11.48 -8.46
C ILE A 163 -14.19 -11.38 -6.93
N SER A 164 -13.24 -12.11 -6.36
CA SER A 164 -13.05 -12.20 -4.91
C SER A 164 -11.61 -12.62 -4.61
N GLN A 165 -10.95 -12.00 -3.64
CA GLN A 165 -9.62 -12.44 -3.22
C GLN A 165 -9.77 -13.59 -2.21
N ILE A 166 -9.25 -14.77 -2.56
CA ILE A 166 -9.30 -15.97 -1.69
C ILE A 166 -7.96 -16.30 -1.06
N ASP A 167 -6.86 -15.85 -1.65
CA ASP A 167 -5.52 -15.95 -1.07
C ASP A 167 -4.63 -14.79 -1.54
N SER A 168 -3.65 -14.43 -0.72
CA SER A 168 -2.61 -13.45 -1.03
C SER A 168 -1.29 -13.89 -0.42
N THR A 169 -0.27 -14.05 -1.27
CA THR A 169 1.07 -14.44 -0.85
C THR A 169 2.07 -13.36 -1.21
N LEU A 170 2.82 -12.85 -0.24
CA LEU A 170 3.90 -11.90 -0.50
C LEU A 170 5.08 -12.60 -1.19
N LEU A 171 5.59 -11.94 -2.24
CA LEU A 171 6.70 -12.40 -3.06
C LEU A 171 7.88 -11.44 -2.97
N ASN A 172 9.08 -11.98 -3.14
CA ASN A 172 10.31 -11.22 -3.15
C ASN A 172 10.24 -10.09 -4.21
N PRO A 173 10.79 -8.90 -3.91
CA PRO A 173 10.83 -7.81 -4.87
C PRO A 173 11.64 -8.19 -6.11
N GLY A 174 11.37 -7.50 -7.23
CA GLY A 174 12.19 -7.60 -8.44
C GLY A 174 12.02 -8.87 -9.27
N ILE A 175 10.96 -9.67 -9.04
CA ILE A 175 10.65 -10.82 -9.91
C ILE A 175 10.41 -10.33 -11.34
N PRO A 176 11.18 -10.83 -12.34
CA PRO A 176 11.04 -10.42 -13.74
C PRO A 176 9.66 -10.73 -14.32
N GLY A 177 9.20 -9.91 -15.28
CA GLY A 177 7.87 -10.04 -15.87
C GLY A 177 7.59 -11.41 -16.50
N ASN A 178 8.57 -12.04 -17.13
CA ASN A 178 8.41 -13.39 -17.68
C ASN A 178 8.18 -14.44 -16.58
N VAL A 179 8.91 -14.35 -15.46
CA VAL A 179 8.75 -15.26 -14.32
C VAL A 179 7.38 -15.07 -13.67
N ARG A 180 6.91 -13.82 -13.54
CA ARG A 180 5.54 -13.54 -13.07
C ARG A 180 4.49 -14.22 -13.94
N ASN A 181 4.62 -14.09 -15.27
CA ASN A 181 3.70 -14.72 -16.21
C ASN A 181 3.74 -16.25 -16.12
N GLU A 182 4.94 -16.85 -16.06
CA GLU A 182 5.12 -18.30 -15.91
C GLU A 182 4.45 -18.82 -14.62
N LEU A 183 4.62 -18.11 -13.50
CA LEU A 183 3.97 -18.46 -12.22
C LEU A 183 2.44 -18.38 -12.31
N GLU A 184 1.91 -17.28 -12.87
CA GLU A 184 0.46 -17.08 -13.00
C GLU A 184 -0.19 -18.09 -13.94
N GLU A 185 0.46 -18.43 -15.06
CA GLU A 185 -0.01 -19.47 -15.98
C GLU A 185 0.02 -20.85 -15.34
N LEU A 186 1.08 -21.19 -14.60
CA LEU A 186 1.17 -22.46 -13.89
C LEU A 186 0.03 -22.62 -12.88
N ILE A 187 -0.23 -21.59 -12.08
CA ILE A 187 -1.33 -21.58 -11.11
C ILE A 187 -2.68 -21.75 -11.81
N PHE A 188 -2.88 -21.06 -12.94
CA PHE A 188 -4.09 -21.22 -13.73
C PHE A 188 -4.28 -22.67 -14.22
N TRP A 189 -3.23 -23.30 -14.75
CA TRP A 189 -3.31 -24.66 -15.30
C TRP A 189 -3.44 -25.75 -14.24
N GLU A 190 -2.72 -25.63 -13.13
CA GLU A 190 -2.67 -26.66 -12.08
C GLU A 190 -3.84 -26.53 -11.10
N ASP A 191 -4.19 -25.30 -10.71
CA ASP A 191 -5.18 -25.06 -9.65
C ASP A 191 -6.52 -24.58 -10.20
N GLY A 192 -6.60 -24.18 -11.47
CA GLY A 192 -7.84 -23.74 -12.10
C GLY A 192 -8.36 -22.39 -11.59
N VAL A 193 -7.47 -21.53 -11.06
CA VAL A 193 -7.79 -20.23 -10.47
C VAL A 193 -7.20 -19.07 -11.27
N SER A 194 -7.73 -17.86 -11.07
CA SER A 194 -7.19 -16.63 -11.60
C SER A 194 -6.06 -16.14 -10.68
N ALA A 195 -4.92 -15.77 -11.26
CA ALA A 195 -3.74 -15.35 -10.51
C ALA A 195 -3.15 -14.04 -11.07
N LEU A 196 -2.62 -13.20 -10.18
CA LEU A 196 -1.92 -11.98 -10.56
C LEU A 196 -0.79 -11.65 -9.58
N VAL A 197 0.43 -11.50 -10.08
CA VAL A 197 1.55 -10.92 -9.35
C VAL A 197 1.57 -9.40 -9.58
N VAL A 198 1.22 -8.67 -8.52
CA VAL A 198 1.25 -7.21 -8.47
C VAL A 198 2.47 -6.72 -7.69
N SER A 199 2.96 -5.53 -8.03
CA SER A 199 3.96 -4.83 -7.20
C SER A 199 3.20 -3.93 -6.23
N THR A 200 3.58 -3.89 -4.95
CA THR A 200 2.94 -2.99 -3.97
C THR A 200 3.75 -1.71 -3.78
N GLY A 201 3.08 -0.62 -3.37
CA GLY A 201 3.74 0.63 -2.99
C GLY A 201 4.39 0.55 -1.61
N GLY A 202 3.77 -0.22 -0.70
CA GLY A 202 4.30 -0.52 0.61
C GLY A 202 3.70 -1.81 1.17
N VAL A 203 4.18 -2.20 2.36
CA VAL A 203 3.63 -3.29 3.18
C VAL A 203 3.74 -2.89 4.65
N ALA A 204 2.62 -2.98 5.37
CA ALA A 204 2.49 -2.66 6.80
C ALA A 204 3.15 -3.70 7.76
N THR A 205 4.34 -4.22 7.44
CA THR A 205 5.21 -4.87 8.45
C THR A 205 5.66 -3.86 9.51
N TYR A 206 6.29 -4.29 10.59
CA TYR A 206 6.87 -3.35 11.56
C TYR A 206 8.39 -3.55 11.71
N PRO A 207 9.24 -2.65 11.16
CA PRO A 207 8.91 -1.40 10.45
C PRO A 207 8.25 -1.63 9.08
N SER A 208 7.49 -0.63 8.59
CA SER A 208 6.83 -0.72 7.29
C SER A 208 7.86 -0.67 6.16
N VAL A 209 7.59 -1.42 5.09
CA VAL A 209 8.37 -1.32 3.85
C VAL A 209 7.68 -0.34 2.95
N VAL A 210 8.39 0.68 2.47
CA VAL A 210 7.84 1.65 1.52
C VAL A 210 8.76 1.74 0.31
N SER A 211 8.18 1.62 -0.88
CA SER A 211 8.91 1.76 -2.13
C SER A 211 9.28 3.23 -2.36
N ALA A 212 10.55 3.57 -2.15
CA ALA A 212 11.09 4.86 -2.54
C ALA A 212 11.40 4.92 -4.05
N THR A 213 10.44 4.51 -4.87
CA THR A 213 10.49 4.68 -6.34
C THR A 213 9.65 5.87 -6.79
N GLY A 214 8.77 6.41 -5.95
CA GLY A 214 7.98 7.59 -6.25
C GLY A 214 8.72 8.90 -5.99
N THR A 215 7.94 9.95 -5.86
CA THR A 215 8.33 11.26 -5.34
C THR A 215 8.37 11.28 -3.82
N LEU A 216 8.88 12.37 -3.22
CA LEU A 216 8.78 12.60 -1.77
C LEU A 216 7.32 12.59 -1.29
N HIS A 217 6.43 13.18 -2.08
CA HIS A 217 5.00 13.22 -1.78
C HIS A 217 4.40 11.80 -1.72
N ASP A 218 4.69 10.97 -2.74
CA ASP A 218 4.25 9.56 -2.74
C ASP A 218 4.77 8.81 -1.51
N ALA A 219 6.03 9.02 -1.13
CA ALA A 219 6.62 8.38 0.03
C ALA A 219 5.92 8.79 1.33
N LEU A 220 5.56 10.07 1.49
CA LEU A 220 4.83 10.56 2.66
C LEU A 220 3.42 9.96 2.73
N VAL A 221 2.70 9.93 1.61
CA VAL A 221 1.34 9.35 1.52
C VAL A 221 1.37 7.86 1.84
N ILE A 222 2.27 7.09 1.22
CA ILE A 222 2.40 5.64 1.47
C ILE A 222 2.84 5.39 2.92
N SER A 223 3.82 6.11 3.44
CA SER A 223 4.26 5.93 4.82
C SER A 223 3.15 6.22 5.84
N ALA A 224 2.31 7.24 5.57
CA ALA A 224 1.13 7.53 6.38
C ALA A 224 0.06 6.43 6.25
N HIS A 225 -0.19 5.91 5.05
CA HIS A 225 -1.08 4.76 4.79
C HIS A 225 -0.66 3.53 5.60
N GLU A 226 0.60 3.11 5.49
CA GLU A 226 1.12 1.94 6.23
C GLU A 226 1.06 2.17 7.74
N ARG A 227 1.31 3.40 8.19
CA ARG A 227 1.20 3.76 9.59
C ARG A 227 -0.25 3.69 10.08
N LEU A 228 -1.25 4.03 9.26
CA LEU A 228 -2.65 3.87 9.65
C LEU A 228 -3.02 2.40 9.84
N HIS A 229 -2.53 1.51 8.96
CA HIS A 229 -2.67 0.06 9.13
C HIS A 229 -2.12 -0.42 10.48
N HIS A 230 -0.94 0.05 10.90
CA HIS A 230 -0.39 -0.27 12.23
C HIS A 230 -1.29 0.16 13.39
N TRP A 231 -2.01 1.27 13.25
CA TRP A 231 -2.92 1.74 14.29
C TRP A 231 -4.27 1.04 14.24
N PHE A 232 -4.85 0.86 13.06
CA PHE A 232 -6.07 0.09 12.84
C PHE A 232 -5.94 -1.35 13.34
N PHE A 233 -4.76 -1.95 13.29
CA PHE A 233 -4.50 -3.27 13.88
C PHE A 233 -4.97 -3.38 15.35
N PHE A 234 -4.93 -2.28 16.11
CA PHE A 234 -5.38 -2.25 17.51
C PHE A 234 -6.85 -1.85 17.68
N GLN A 235 -7.55 -1.56 16.59
CA GLN A 235 -8.96 -1.12 16.55
C GLN A 235 -9.84 -2.21 15.92
N PRO A 236 -11.17 -2.18 16.14
CA PRO A 236 -12.10 -3.10 15.47
C PRO A 236 -11.86 -3.22 13.97
N LEU A 237 -11.70 -2.09 13.26
CA LEU A 237 -11.51 -2.08 11.81
C LEU A 237 -10.35 -2.94 11.31
N GLY A 238 -9.20 -2.95 12.01
CA GLY A 238 -8.06 -3.79 11.65
C GLY A 238 -8.16 -5.22 12.18
N GLN A 239 -8.83 -5.43 13.32
CA GLN A 239 -9.04 -6.77 13.88
C GLN A 239 -9.95 -7.62 12.98
N HIS A 240 -10.90 -6.98 12.30
CA HIS A 240 -11.86 -7.60 11.39
C HIS A 240 -11.45 -7.54 9.91
N PHE A 241 -10.23 -7.08 9.60
CA PHE A 241 -9.73 -6.95 8.23
C PHE A 241 -9.87 -8.24 7.40
N TRP A 242 -9.63 -9.40 8.02
CA TRP A 242 -9.61 -10.70 7.35
C TRP A 242 -10.97 -11.42 7.37
N ASP A 243 -12.01 -10.81 7.94
CA ASP A 243 -13.31 -11.47 8.08
C ASP A 243 -13.99 -11.66 6.73
N ASN A 244 -13.91 -10.65 5.85
CA ASN A 244 -14.41 -10.70 4.48
C ASN A 244 -13.81 -9.58 3.61
N GLY A 245 -14.07 -9.64 2.29
CA GLY A 245 -13.54 -8.68 1.32
C GLY A 245 -14.04 -7.25 1.49
N ASP A 246 -15.24 -7.06 2.04
CA ASP A 246 -15.80 -5.73 2.26
C ASP A 246 -15.14 -5.03 3.46
N MET A 247 -14.82 -5.76 4.52
CA MET A 247 -14.01 -5.24 5.63
C MET A 247 -12.59 -4.89 5.20
N ALA A 248 -11.95 -5.72 4.37
CA ALA A 248 -10.67 -5.39 3.77
C ALA A 248 -10.76 -4.11 2.93
N THR A 249 -11.83 -3.97 2.14
CA THR A 249 -12.08 -2.79 1.30
C THR A 249 -12.31 -1.53 2.16
N LEU A 250 -13.11 -1.61 3.21
CA LEU A 250 -13.34 -0.52 4.17
C LEU A 250 -12.04 -0.05 4.82
N ASN A 251 -11.22 -0.99 5.28
CA ASN A 251 -9.96 -0.71 5.92
C ASN A 251 -8.94 -0.08 4.95
N GLU A 252 -8.70 -0.70 3.79
CA GLU A 252 -7.76 -0.15 2.78
C GLU A 252 -8.21 1.23 2.27
N THR A 253 -9.50 1.43 2.09
CA THR A 253 -10.03 2.73 1.63
C THR A 253 -9.88 3.81 2.71
N ALA A 254 -10.17 3.48 3.98
CA ALA A 254 -9.95 4.40 5.09
C ALA A 254 -8.47 4.76 5.27
N ALA A 255 -7.57 3.77 5.15
CA ALA A 255 -6.13 3.96 5.16
C ALA A 255 -5.67 4.84 3.99
N SER A 256 -6.25 4.64 2.79
CA SER A 256 -5.93 5.45 1.60
C SER A 256 -6.31 6.92 1.81
N ILE A 257 -7.57 7.18 2.16
CA ILE A 257 -8.07 8.55 2.40
C ILE A 257 -7.26 9.22 3.52
N GLY A 258 -7.04 8.52 4.65
CA GLY A 258 -6.26 9.05 5.76
C GLY A 258 -4.79 9.29 5.41
N GLY A 259 -4.18 8.37 4.66
CA GLY A 259 -2.79 8.45 4.21
C GLY A 259 -2.57 9.65 3.29
N GLU A 260 -3.49 9.90 2.38
CA GLU A 260 -3.50 11.09 1.53
C GLU A 260 -3.62 12.38 2.35
N LEU A 261 -4.58 12.45 3.27
CA LEU A 261 -4.81 13.64 4.10
C LEU A 261 -3.60 13.99 4.97
N ILE A 262 -2.98 12.98 5.59
CA ILE A 262 -1.80 13.16 6.45
C ILE A 262 -0.55 13.44 5.60
N GLY A 263 -0.35 12.69 4.52
CA GLY A 263 0.79 12.82 3.61
C GLY A 263 0.83 14.18 2.92
N ASP A 264 -0.32 14.70 2.48
CA ASP A 264 -0.44 16.03 1.88
C ASP A 264 -0.07 17.15 2.85
N ARG A 265 -0.54 17.04 4.11
CA ARG A 265 -0.23 18.00 5.16
C ARG A 265 1.26 17.98 5.48
N ALA A 266 1.87 16.79 5.59
CA ALA A 266 3.30 16.65 5.81
C ALA A 266 4.09 17.24 4.64
N PHE A 267 3.71 16.94 3.40
CA PHE A 267 4.36 17.49 2.21
C PHE A 267 4.25 19.01 2.13
N THR A 268 3.07 19.56 2.44
CA THR A 268 2.85 21.01 2.52
C THR A 268 3.69 21.64 3.62
N ALA A 269 3.77 21.01 4.79
CA ALA A 269 4.57 21.48 5.92
C ALA A 269 6.08 21.46 5.64
N MET A 270 6.55 20.52 4.82
CA MET A 270 7.96 20.42 4.40
C MET A 270 8.31 21.42 3.30
N THR A 271 7.43 21.58 2.30
CA THR A 271 7.79 22.28 1.03
C THR A 271 7.14 23.64 0.86
N GLY A 272 6.06 23.92 1.59
CA GLY A 272 5.18 25.07 1.38
C GLY A 272 4.27 24.96 0.16
N VAL A 273 4.35 23.86 -0.62
CA VAL A 273 3.48 23.61 -1.77
C VAL A 273 2.17 23.00 -1.28
N ILE A 274 1.06 23.69 -1.53
CA ILE A 274 -0.28 23.19 -1.22
C ILE A 274 -0.66 22.14 -2.26
N VAL A 275 -0.98 20.94 -1.79
CA VAL A 275 -1.55 19.88 -2.63
C VAL A 275 -3.05 20.17 -2.81
N ASP A 276 -3.47 20.34 -4.07
CA ASP A 276 -4.88 20.52 -4.42
C ASP A 276 -5.37 19.30 -5.22
N ARG A 277 -5.88 18.30 -4.49
CA ARG A 277 -6.41 17.05 -5.09
C ARG A 277 -7.69 17.27 -5.90
N GLY A 278 -8.40 18.39 -5.67
CA GLY A 278 -9.58 18.76 -6.46
C GLY A 278 -9.24 19.33 -7.84
N ASN A 279 -7.96 19.52 -8.14
CA ASN A 279 -7.47 20.36 -9.23
C ASN A 279 -6.32 19.71 -10.01
N GLU A 280 -6.23 18.37 -9.98
CA GLU A 280 -5.44 17.63 -10.97
C GLU A 280 -5.94 17.89 -12.42
N SER A 281 -7.13 18.48 -12.57
CA SER A 281 -7.58 19.18 -13.80
C SER A 281 -7.03 20.61 -13.90
N GLY A 282 -5.73 20.76 -13.64
CA GLY A 282 -5.01 22.02 -13.65
C GLY A 282 -4.40 22.37 -15.01
N SER A 283 -4.96 21.94 -16.15
CA SER A 283 -4.72 22.60 -17.46
C SER A 283 -5.70 22.10 -18.53
N LYS A 284 -6.46 23.04 -19.11
CA LYS A 284 -7.55 22.85 -20.10
C LYS A 284 -8.81 22.13 -19.56
N PRO A 285 -10.02 22.52 -20.01
CA PRO A 285 -11.19 21.64 -19.85
C PRO A 285 -10.84 20.26 -20.43
N PRO A 286 -11.21 19.16 -19.76
CA PRO A 286 -10.98 17.82 -20.29
C PRO A 286 -11.52 17.78 -21.71
N ASP A 287 -10.67 17.36 -22.64
CA ASP A 287 -11.13 17.11 -24.00
C ASP A 287 -12.23 16.05 -23.91
N PRO A 288 -13.48 16.33 -24.28
CA PRO A 288 -14.55 15.33 -24.20
C PRO A 288 -14.29 14.12 -25.10
N GLU A 289 -13.32 14.20 -26.01
CA GLU A 289 -12.83 13.07 -26.81
C GLU A 289 -11.58 12.38 -26.22
N ALA A 290 -11.01 12.87 -25.10
CA ALA A 290 -9.90 12.19 -24.43
C ALA A 290 -10.37 10.86 -23.84
N PHE A 291 -9.52 9.86 -23.94
CA PHE A 291 -9.76 8.56 -23.34
C PHE A 291 -9.91 8.69 -21.81
N ASP A 292 -11.09 8.34 -21.31
CA ASP A 292 -11.37 8.28 -19.87
C ASP A 292 -11.05 6.87 -19.35
N PHE A 293 -9.87 6.75 -18.76
CA PHE A 293 -9.38 5.50 -18.17
C PHE A 293 -10.32 4.98 -17.08
N ASN A 294 -10.86 5.87 -16.24
CA ASN A 294 -11.69 5.47 -15.10
C ASN A 294 -13.02 4.91 -15.59
N ALA A 295 -13.64 5.58 -16.56
CA ALA A 295 -14.85 5.08 -17.20
C ALA A 295 -14.60 3.74 -17.89
N ALA A 296 -13.48 3.60 -18.62
CA ALA A 296 -13.13 2.37 -19.33
C ALA A 296 -12.92 1.19 -18.38
N MET A 297 -12.26 1.41 -17.24
CA MET A 297 -12.05 0.38 -16.20
C MET A 297 -13.35 0.00 -15.50
N ARG A 298 -14.20 0.98 -15.17
CA ARG A 298 -15.51 0.74 -14.54
C ARG A 298 -16.44 -0.05 -15.45
N GLU A 299 -16.49 0.31 -16.74
CA GLU A 299 -17.23 -0.45 -17.76
C GLU A 299 -16.72 -1.90 -17.82
N THR A 300 -15.40 -2.07 -17.86
CA THR A 300 -14.76 -3.40 -17.90
C THR A 300 -15.16 -4.25 -16.68
N ARG A 301 -15.14 -3.64 -15.49
CA ARG A 301 -15.52 -4.28 -14.22
C ARG A 301 -17.00 -4.71 -14.21
N LEU A 302 -17.90 -3.84 -14.64
CA LEU A 302 -19.35 -4.08 -14.65
C LEU A 302 -19.75 -5.23 -15.59
N GLU A 303 -19.25 -5.20 -16.82
CA GLU A 303 -19.57 -6.21 -17.81
C GLU A 303 -18.95 -7.57 -17.46
N ALA A 304 -17.72 -7.57 -16.89
CA ALA A 304 -17.12 -8.80 -16.37
C ALA A 304 -17.97 -9.43 -15.25
N GLU A 305 -18.47 -8.66 -14.29
CA GLU A 305 -19.40 -9.17 -13.26
C GLU A 305 -20.67 -9.75 -13.86
N ALA A 306 -21.28 -9.07 -14.84
CA ALA A 306 -22.49 -9.54 -15.49
C ALA A 306 -22.28 -10.90 -16.18
N LEU A 307 -21.17 -11.05 -16.92
CA LEU A 307 -20.81 -12.30 -17.57
C LEU A 307 -20.52 -13.43 -16.55
N LEU A 308 -19.82 -13.12 -15.46
CA LEU A 308 -19.55 -14.07 -14.38
C LEU A 308 -20.83 -14.51 -13.66
N ALA A 309 -21.76 -13.59 -13.39
CA ALA A 309 -23.06 -13.89 -12.79
C ALA A 309 -23.94 -14.80 -13.68
N GLU A 310 -23.75 -14.75 -15.00
CA GLU A 310 -24.38 -15.66 -15.96
C GLU A 310 -23.63 -17.02 -16.10
N GLY A 311 -22.50 -17.20 -15.40
CA GLY A 311 -21.66 -18.39 -15.48
C GLY A 311 -20.77 -18.45 -16.73
N LYS A 312 -20.63 -17.34 -17.47
CA LYS A 312 -19.87 -17.24 -18.72
C LYS A 312 -18.41 -16.86 -18.46
N ILE A 313 -17.70 -17.74 -17.75
CA ILE A 313 -16.33 -17.50 -17.28
C ILE A 313 -15.37 -17.17 -18.44
N GLU A 314 -15.35 -18.00 -19.49
CA GLU A 314 -14.44 -17.81 -20.64
C GLU A 314 -14.76 -16.55 -21.45
N GLU A 315 -16.04 -16.17 -21.53
CA GLU A 315 -16.46 -14.92 -22.18
C GLU A 315 -16.01 -13.70 -21.36
N ALA A 316 -16.16 -13.75 -20.03
CA ALA A 316 -15.70 -12.69 -19.13
C ALA A 316 -14.18 -12.49 -19.24
N GLU A 317 -13.40 -13.58 -19.24
CA GLU A 317 -11.93 -13.53 -19.38
C GLU A 317 -11.51 -12.99 -20.74
N SER A 318 -12.19 -13.41 -21.81
CA SER A 318 -11.92 -12.90 -23.16
C SER A 318 -12.24 -11.41 -23.27
N TYR A 319 -13.35 -10.98 -22.68
CA TYR A 319 -13.74 -9.58 -22.62
C TYR A 319 -12.72 -8.73 -21.85
N MET A 320 -12.24 -9.20 -20.69
CA MET A 320 -11.21 -8.49 -19.92
C MET A 320 -9.89 -8.32 -20.71
N GLU A 321 -9.46 -9.32 -21.48
CA GLU A 321 -8.28 -9.18 -22.35
C GLU A 321 -8.52 -8.23 -23.53
N GLU A 322 -9.71 -8.26 -24.16
CA GLU A 322 -10.09 -7.28 -25.20
C GLU A 322 -10.02 -5.86 -24.64
N ARG A 323 -10.56 -5.64 -23.43
CA ARG A 323 -10.52 -4.34 -22.76
C ARG A 323 -9.10 -3.92 -22.39
N ARG A 324 -8.25 -4.84 -21.96
CA ARG A 324 -6.82 -4.57 -21.72
C ARG A 324 -6.13 -4.06 -22.99
N GLN A 325 -6.37 -4.71 -24.14
CA GLN A 325 -5.83 -4.29 -25.43
C GLN A 325 -6.36 -2.92 -25.85
N PHE A 326 -7.65 -2.67 -25.67
CA PHE A 326 -8.25 -1.37 -25.95
C PHE A 326 -7.64 -0.24 -25.10
N ILE A 327 -7.38 -0.49 -23.81
CA ILE A 327 -6.72 0.48 -22.92
C ILE A 327 -5.27 0.72 -23.35
N ASP A 328 -4.55 -0.32 -23.76
CA ASP A 328 -3.19 -0.26 -24.28
C ASP A 328 -3.10 0.54 -25.60
N ASP A 329 -4.06 0.34 -26.51
CA ASP A 329 -4.21 1.10 -27.75
C ASP A 329 -4.45 2.61 -27.50
N ASN A 330 -5.00 2.96 -26.33
CA ASN A 330 -5.15 4.35 -25.87
C ASN A 330 -3.93 4.87 -25.08
N GLY A 331 -2.81 4.12 -25.10
CA GLY A 331 -1.53 4.55 -24.54
C GLY A 331 -1.31 4.21 -23.06
N ILE A 332 -2.18 3.41 -22.45
CA ILE A 332 -2.07 2.99 -21.05
C ILE A 332 -1.76 1.49 -20.99
N PHE A 333 -0.51 1.16 -20.71
CA PHE A 333 -0.10 -0.23 -20.60
C PHE A 333 -0.60 -0.87 -19.30
N ILE A 334 -1.43 -1.91 -19.44
CA ILE A 334 -1.76 -2.83 -18.35
C ILE A 334 -1.27 -4.24 -18.75
N ARG A 335 -0.50 -4.88 -17.86
CA ARG A 335 0.09 -6.20 -18.12
C ARG A 335 -0.96 -7.30 -18.27
N LYS A 336 -2.00 -7.29 -17.41
CA LYS A 336 -3.04 -8.32 -17.34
C LYS A 336 -4.26 -7.77 -16.63
N ILE A 337 -5.46 -8.01 -17.18
CA ILE A 337 -6.74 -7.79 -16.50
C ILE A 337 -7.44 -9.14 -16.41
N ASN A 338 -7.73 -9.57 -15.18
CA ASN A 338 -8.45 -10.80 -14.85
C ASN A 338 -9.19 -10.63 -13.52
N GLN A 339 -9.80 -11.69 -13.00
CA GLN A 339 -10.51 -11.65 -11.72
C GLN A 339 -9.58 -11.25 -10.56
N ALA A 340 -8.35 -11.79 -10.52
CA ALA A 340 -7.36 -11.42 -9.51
C ALA A 340 -6.95 -9.93 -9.59
N PHE A 341 -6.89 -9.35 -10.79
CA PHE A 341 -6.68 -7.91 -10.99
C PHE A 341 -7.77 -7.10 -10.30
N PHE A 342 -9.03 -7.41 -10.56
CA PHE A 342 -10.14 -6.68 -9.95
C PHE A 342 -10.33 -6.99 -8.47
N ALA A 343 -9.98 -8.20 -8.02
CA ALA A 343 -10.03 -8.56 -6.61
C ALA A 343 -9.03 -7.74 -5.78
N PHE A 344 -7.83 -7.48 -6.33
CA PHE A 344 -6.83 -6.64 -5.67
C PHE A 344 -7.09 -5.15 -5.84
N HIS A 345 -7.24 -4.65 -7.07
CA HIS A 345 -7.40 -3.22 -7.31
C HIS A 345 -8.78 -2.70 -6.88
N GLY A 346 -9.79 -3.57 -6.78
CA GLY A 346 -11.12 -3.22 -6.29
C GLY A 346 -11.21 -3.06 -4.77
N SER A 347 -10.21 -3.48 -3.99
CA SER A 347 -10.19 -3.24 -2.53
C SER A 347 -9.89 -1.78 -2.17
N TYR A 348 -9.43 -0.98 -3.13
CA TYR A 348 -9.26 0.46 -3.00
C TYR A 348 -10.52 1.14 -3.56
N ALA A 349 -11.51 1.40 -2.69
CA ALA A 349 -12.86 1.71 -3.15
C ALA A 349 -13.00 3.07 -3.87
N THR A 350 -12.03 3.97 -3.70
CA THR A 350 -11.91 5.24 -4.44
C THR A 350 -11.31 5.06 -5.84
N GLY A 351 -10.78 3.88 -6.17
CA GLY A 351 -10.18 3.58 -7.47
C GLY A 351 -11.20 3.17 -8.54
N ALA A 352 -10.87 3.41 -9.80
CA ALA A 352 -11.73 3.10 -10.95
C ALA A 352 -12.10 1.62 -11.15
N ALA A 353 -11.38 0.72 -10.48
CA ALA A 353 -11.63 -0.71 -10.49
C ALA A 353 -12.71 -1.14 -9.47
N SER A 354 -13.12 -0.25 -8.56
CA SER A 354 -14.11 -0.52 -7.53
C SER A 354 -15.54 -0.27 -8.04
N LEU A 355 -16.46 -1.14 -7.61
CA LEU A 355 -17.91 -0.92 -7.67
C LEU A 355 -18.52 -0.80 -6.27
N SER A 356 -17.69 -0.84 -5.22
CA SER A 356 -18.16 -0.83 -3.85
C SER A 356 -18.68 0.56 -3.48
N PRO A 357 -19.89 0.66 -2.87
CA PRO A 357 -20.40 1.92 -2.35
C PRO A 357 -19.58 2.43 -1.15
N ILE A 358 -18.70 1.60 -0.58
CA ILE A 358 -17.86 1.95 0.59
C ILE A 358 -17.03 3.19 0.32
N GLY A 359 -16.51 3.39 -0.90
CA GLY A 359 -15.73 4.57 -1.26
C GLY A 359 -16.53 5.86 -1.10
N ASP A 360 -17.66 5.94 -1.81
CA ASP A 360 -18.57 7.09 -1.75
C ASP A 360 -19.08 7.36 -0.32
N LEU A 361 -19.40 6.31 0.44
CA LEU A 361 -19.86 6.44 1.83
C LEU A 361 -18.74 6.91 2.77
N LEU A 362 -17.49 6.48 2.58
CA LEU A 362 -16.35 6.97 3.36
C LEU A 362 -16.02 8.42 3.02
N GLU A 363 -16.17 8.84 1.75
CA GLU A 363 -16.07 10.24 1.35
C GLU A 363 -17.17 11.08 2.00
N GLU A 364 -18.42 10.60 2.01
CA GLU A 364 -19.53 11.28 2.70
C GLU A 364 -19.26 11.42 4.21
N LEU A 365 -18.78 10.34 4.86
CA LEU A 365 -18.38 10.37 6.26
C LEU A 365 -17.22 11.36 6.50
N ARG A 366 -16.25 11.41 5.58
CA ARG A 366 -15.12 12.34 5.66
C ARG A 366 -15.58 13.79 5.55
N ASP A 367 -16.47 14.09 4.61
CA ASP A 367 -17.05 15.41 4.37
C ASP A 367 -17.94 15.88 5.53
N GLY A 368 -18.60 14.94 6.20
CA GLY A 368 -19.39 15.18 7.40
C GLY A 368 -18.56 15.35 8.69
N SER A 369 -17.26 15.02 8.67
CA SER A 369 -16.38 15.08 9.85
C SER A 369 -15.67 16.44 9.97
N ASP A 370 -15.62 17.00 11.17
CA ASP A 370 -14.97 18.30 11.44
C ASP A 370 -13.43 18.23 11.31
N SER A 371 -12.85 17.02 11.40
CA SER A 371 -11.40 16.81 11.37
C SER A 371 -11.00 15.44 10.83
N VAL A 372 -9.71 15.29 10.49
CA VAL A 372 -9.13 13.98 10.11
C VAL A 372 -9.15 13.02 11.29
N GLU A 373 -8.93 13.54 12.51
CA GLU A 373 -9.04 12.81 13.76
C GLU A 373 -10.41 12.15 13.94
N GLU A 374 -11.47 12.95 13.81
CA GLU A 374 -12.85 12.48 13.97
C GLU A 374 -13.20 11.43 12.93
N PHE A 375 -12.88 11.68 11.66
CA PHE A 375 -13.11 10.73 10.57
C PHE A 375 -12.44 9.37 10.86
N LEU A 376 -11.13 9.37 11.10
CA LEU A 376 -10.37 8.14 11.28
C LEU A 376 -10.70 7.41 12.58
N LYS A 377 -10.98 8.13 13.69
CA LYS A 377 -11.40 7.51 14.95
C LYS A 377 -12.80 6.92 14.85
N THR A 378 -13.70 7.54 14.10
CA THR A 378 -15.03 6.99 13.84
C THR A 378 -14.92 5.70 13.02
N VAL A 379 -14.24 5.75 11.87
CA VAL A 379 -14.10 4.58 10.98
C VAL A 379 -13.36 3.43 11.66
N ALA A 380 -12.39 3.73 12.53
CA ALA A 380 -11.65 2.72 13.28
C ALA A 380 -12.53 1.87 14.21
N GLU A 381 -13.67 2.38 14.66
CA GLU A 381 -14.59 1.65 15.56
C GLU A 381 -15.46 0.61 14.84
N PHE A 382 -15.52 0.65 13.50
CA PHE A 382 -16.35 -0.26 12.72
C PHE A 382 -15.78 -1.68 12.74
N GLY A 383 -16.58 -2.63 13.23
CA GLY A 383 -16.27 -4.06 13.24
C GLY A 383 -16.97 -4.84 12.13
N GLU A 384 -18.02 -4.26 11.54
CA GLU A 384 -18.77 -4.81 10.42
C GLU A 384 -18.93 -3.75 9.32
N VAL A 385 -19.06 -4.18 8.06
CA VAL A 385 -19.19 -3.23 6.94
C VAL A 385 -20.47 -2.39 7.06
N ASP A 386 -21.52 -2.97 7.64
CA ASP A 386 -22.83 -2.32 7.84
C ASP A 386 -22.77 -1.18 8.88
N ASP A 387 -21.72 -1.12 9.72
CA ASP A 387 -21.55 -0.02 10.68
C ASP A 387 -21.44 1.35 9.96
N LEU A 388 -20.85 1.39 8.76
CA LEU A 388 -20.69 2.61 7.98
C LEU A 388 -22.03 3.20 7.49
N PRO A 389 -22.88 2.47 6.72
CA PRO A 389 -24.19 2.97 6.33
C PRO A 389 -25.12 3.20 7.54
N GLU A 390 -25.04 2.37 8.59
CA GLU A 390 -25.80 2.60 9.82
C GLU A 390 -25.42 3.92 10.51
N TYR A 391 -24.12 4.23 10.59
CA TYR A 391 -23.63 5.49 11.14
C TYR A 391 -24.14 6.71 10.36
N LEU A 392 -24.11 6.63 9.03
CA LEU A 392 -24.59 7.68 8.13
C LEU A 392 -26.14 7.77 8.09
N GLY A 393 -26.84 6.78 8.65
CA GLY A 393 -28.30 6.72 8.61
C GLY A 393 -28.87 6.44 7.21
N VAL A 394 -28.07 5.83 6.33
CA VAL A 394 -28.50 5.37 5.00
C VAL A 394 -28.80 3.87 5.02
N ALA A 395 -29.54 3.38 4.02
CA ALA A 395 -29.81 1.94 3.93
C ALA A 395 -28.51 1.19 3.64
N ALA A 396 -28.28 0.07 4.35
CA ALA A 396 -27.18 -0.83 4.03
C ALA A 396 -27.30 -1.31 2.55
N PRO A 397 -26.18 -1.37 1.81
CA PRO A 397 -26.15 -1.69 0.39
C PRO A 397 -26.56 -3.13 0.06
#